data_AF-A0AA43CWU0-F1
#
_entry.id   AF-A0AA43CWU0-F1
#
_cell.length_a   1.000
_cell.length_b   1.000
_cell.length_c   1.000
_cell.angle_alpha   90.00
_cell.angle_beta   90.00
_cell.angle_gamma   90.00
#
_symmetry.space_group_name_H-M   'P 1'
#
loop_
_entity.id
_entity.type
_entity.pdbx_description
1 polymer ?
#
loop_
_entity_poly.entity_id
_entity_poly.type
_entity_poly.pdbx_seq_one_letter_code
_entity_poly.pdbx_strand_id
1 'polypeptide(L)'
;MTYRIPTARSAGVLFLMLVALFASPGVTASSVTLKTVLGDVVIELFDEQAPATVGNFLNYVVDGDYNKSFIHRSVNDFVIQGGGYAVTEGGIIEVPTDPP
;
A
#
# COMPACT_ATOMS: atom_id res chain seq x y z
N MET A 1 31.36 -37.81 -44.80
CA MET A 1 30.84 -37.88 -43.42
C MET A 1 30.94 -36.47 -42.84
N THR A 2 29.90 -35.66 -43.01
CA THR A 2 29.89 -34.22 -42.67
C THR A 2 29.00 -34.00 -41.46
N TYR A 3 29.62 -33.73 -40.30
CA TYR A 3 28.91 -33.45 -39.06
C TYR A 3 28.50 -31.96 -39.05
N ARG A 4 27.19 -31.68 -39.16
CA ARG A 4 26.64 -30.33 -39.05
C ARG A 4 26.43 -29.99 -37.57
N ILE A 5 27.10 -28.94 -37.10
CA ILE A 5 26.92 -28.33 -35.79
C ILE A 5 25.50 -27.74 -35.71
N PRO A 6 24.69 -28.03 -34.67
CA PRO A 6 23.40 -27.37 -34.48
C PRO A 6 23.61 -25.93 -34.01
N THR A 7 22.88 -25.02 -34.63
CA THR A 7 22.93 -23.57 -34.39
C THR A 7 22.41 -23.21 -33.00
N ALA A 8 23.18 -22.38 -32.29
CA ALA A 8 22.99 -21.92 -30.92
C ALA A 8 21.79 -20.97 -30.72
N ARG A 9 20.56 -21.44 -30.99
CA ARG A 9 19.33 -20.65 -30.74
C ARG A 9 18.70 -20.90 -29.37
N SER A 10 19.09 -21.97 -28.68
CA SER A 10 18.52 -22.42 -27.40
C SER A 10 19.19 -21.86 -26.14
N ALA A 11 20.44 -21.38 -26.23
CA ALA A 11 21.18 -20.87 -25.08
C ALA A 11 20.61 -19.52 -24.56
N GLY A 12 20.08 -18.66 -25.43
CA GLY A 12 19.52 -17.36 -25.04
C GLY A 12 18.20 -17.45 -24.26
N VAL A 13 17.35 -18.44 -24.58
CA VAL A 13 16.08 -18.67 -23.87
C VAL A 13 16.32 -19.22 -22.46
N LEU A 14 17.28 -20.13 -22.33
CA LEU A 14 17.66 -20.70 -21.04
C LEU A 14 18.30 -19.65 -20.12
N PHE A 15 19.08 -18.72 -20.69
CA PHE A 15 19.66 -17.60 -19.94
C PHE A 15 18.59 -16.60 -19.47
N LEU A 16 17.58 -16.29 -20.31
CA LEU A 16 16.47 -15.41 -19.91
C LEU A 16 15.62 -16.00 -18.79
N MET A 17 15.36 -17.31 -18.80
CA MET A 17 14.61 -17.98 -17.73
C MET A 17 15.38 -18.00 -16.40
N LEU A 18 16.71 -18.08 -16.44
CA LEU A 18 17.54 -18.07 -15.23
C LEU A 18 17.52 -16.70 -14.53
N VAL A 19 17.51 -15.60 -15.28
CA VAL A 19 17.41 -14.24 -14.72
C VAL A 19 16.06 -14.00 -14.03
N ALA A 20 14.97 -14.56 -14.57
CA ALA A 20 13.64 -14.46 -13.96
C ALA A 20 13.53 -15.16 -12.60
N LEU A 21 14.33 -16.20 -12.33
CA LEU A 21 14.36 -16.89 -11.02
C LEU A 21 15.07 -16.09 -9.93
N PHE A 22 15.90 -15.10 -10.27
CA PHE A 22 16.61 -14.25 -9.31
C PHE A 22 15.97 -12.87 -9.13
N ALA A 23 14.87 -12.58 -9.81
CA ALA A 23 14.07 -11.40 -9.55
C ALA A 23 13.29 -11.61 -8.24
N SER A 24 13.92 -11.27 -7.11
CA SER A 24 13.18 -11.12 -5.85
C SER A 24 12.17 -9.98 -6.04
N PRO A 25 10.86 -10.18 -5.75
CA PRO A 25 9.98 -9.04 -5.57
C PRO A 25 10.59 -8.19 -4.45
N GLY A 26 10.94 -6.95 -4.77
CA GLY A 26 11.48 -6.03 -3.78
C GLY A 26 10.45 -5.85 -2.67
N VAL A 27 10.84 -6.17 -1.43
CA VAL A 27 10.05 -5.82 -0.25
C VAL A 27 9.90 -4.31 -0.26
N THR A 28 8.72 -3.83 -0.64
CA THR A 28 8.42 -2.41 -0.66
C THR A 28 7.56 -2.15 0.56
N ALA A 29 8.19 -1.69 1.65
CA ALA A 29 7.48 -1.22 2.82
C ALA A 29 6.93 0.18 2.51
N SER A 30 5.61 0.29 2.45
CA SER A 30 4.93 1.57 2.23
C SER A 30 4.91 2.39 3.53
N SER A 31 4.96 3.72 3.41
CA SER A 31 4.75 4.61 4.55
C SER A 31 3.87 5.80 4.17
N VAL A 32 3.08 6.27 5.13
CA VAL A 32 2.17 7.41 4.97
C VAL A 32 2.40 8.40 6.11
N THR A 33 2.47 9.69 5.78
CA THR A 33 2.54 10.76 6.78
C THR A 33 1.17 11.37 6.97
N LEU A 34 0.57 11.18 8.15
CA LEU A 34 -0.64 11.89 8.56
C LEU A 34 -0.26 13.27 9.10
N LYS A 35 -0.72 14.32 8.40
CA LYS A 35 -0.57 15.70 8.86
C LYS A 35 -1.70 16.05 9.81
N THR A 36 -1.37 16.27 11.08
CA THR A 36 -2.37 16.64 12.09
C THR A 36 -2.09 18.04 12.63
N VAL A 37 -3.07 18.63 13.32
CA VAL A 37 -2.91 19.93 14.00
C VAL A 37 -1.90 19.88 15.17
N LEU A 38 -1.55 18.68 15.64
CA LEU A 38 -0.58 18.46 16.72
C LEU A 38 0.81 18.06 16.20
N GLY A 39 0.97 17.93 14.88
CA GLY A 39 2.22 17.52 14.24
C GLY A 39 2.02 16.37 13.24
N ASP A 40 3.11 16.00 12.60
CA ASP A 40 3.13 14.90 11.62
C ASP A 40 3.30 13.55 12.35
N VAL A 41 2.51 12.56 11.92
CA VAL A 41 2.61 11.17 12.38
C VAL A 41 2.98 10.31 11.17
N VAL A 42 4.12 9.62 11.23
CA VAL A 42 4.55 8.70 10.17
C VAL A 42 4.08 7.30 10.51
N ILE A 43 3.36 6.67 9.59
CA ILE A 43 2.84 5.31 9.70
C ILE A 43 3.58 4.43 8.70
N GLU A 44 4.28 3.42 9.21
CA GLU A 44 4.84 2.34 8.40
C GLU A 44 3.78 1.26 8.20
N LEU A 45 3.67 0.76 6.96
CA LEU A 45 2.66 -0.21 6.56
C LEU A 45 3.34 -1.57 6.33
N PHE A 46 2.60 -2.62 6.69
CA PHE A 46 3.03 -4.00 6.61
C PHE A 46 2.35 -4.66 5.41
N ASP A 47 2.76 -4.25 4.20
CA ASP A 47 2.10 -4.60 2.93
C ASP A 47 1.98 -6.11 2.72
N GLU A 48 3.00 -6.88 3.13
CA GLU A 48 3.01 -8.34 2.98
C GLU A 48 2.12 -9.05 4.00
N GLN A 49 2.01 -8.52 5.22
CA GLN A 49 1.28 -9.16 6.31
C GLN A 49 -0.22 -8.88 6.26
N ALA A 50 -0.62 -7.70 5.74
CA ALA A 50 -2.01 -7.28 5.67
C ALA A 50 -2.36 -6.62 4.32
N PRO A 51 -2.16 -7.30 3.17
CA PRO A 51 -2.22 -6.69 1.85
C PRO A 51 -3.57 -6.05 1.52
N ALA A 52 -4.68 -6.71 1.89
CA ALA A 52 -6.03 -6.17 1.65
C ALA A 52 -6.31 -4.92 2.52
N THR A 53 -5.91 -4.94 3.79
CA THR A 53 -6.11 -3.80 4.69
C THR A 53 -5.24 -2.61 4.31
N VAL A 54 -3.98 -2.87 3.95
CA VAL A 54 -3.05 -1.84 3.49
C VAL A 54 -3.51 -1.25 2.17
N GLY A 55 -3.92 -2.09 1.20
CA GLY A 55 -4.49 -1.64 -0.07
C GLY A 55 -5.71 -0.74 0.14
N ASN A 56 -6.67 -1.18 0.95
CA ASN A 56 -7.85 -0.38 1.26
C ASN A 56 -7.48 0.95 1.95
N PHE A 57 -6.60 0.93 2.95
CA PHE A 57 -6.13 2.14 3.62
C PHE A 57 -5.49 3.13 2.65
N LEU A 58 -4.63 2.65 1.74
CA LEU A 58 -4.00 3.48 0.72
C LEU A 58 -5.01 4.06 -0.28
N ASN A 59 -6.09 3.33 -0.60
CA ASN A 59 -7.16 3.86 -1.46
C ASN A 59 -7.78 5.13 -0.83
N TYR A 60 -8.23 5.07 0.43
CA TYR A 60 -8.75 6.26 1.13
C TYR A 60 -7.74 7.41 1.22
N VAL A 61 -6.44 7.10 1.34
CA VAL A 61 -5.38 8.11 1.36
C VAL A 61 -5.26 8.80 0.00
N VAL A 62 -5.29 8.04 -1.09
CA VAL A 62 -5.20 8.55 -2.47
C VAL A 62 -6.45 9.37 -2.84
N ASP A 63 -7.62 8.89 -2.45
CA ASP A 63 -8.90 9.57 -2.69
C ASP A 63 -9.09 10.80 -1.78
N GLY A 64 -8.26 10.92 -0.74
CA GLY A 64 -8.23 12.06 0.16
C GLY A 64 -9.38 12.06 1.17
N ASP A 65 -9.99 10.90 1.42
CA ASP A 65 -11.16 10.75 2.30
C ASP A 65 -10.85 11.07 3.76
N TYR A 66 -9.59 10.90 4.18
CA TYR A 66 -9.14 11.30 5.52
C TYR A 66 -8.88 12.81 5.65
N ASN A 67 -9.04 13.60 4.58
CA ASN A 67 -8.88 15.05 4.69
C ASN A 67 -10.01 15.65 5.53
N LYS A 68 -9.63 16.51 6.49
CA LYS A 68 -10.56 17.11 7.46
C LYS A 68 -11.32 16.06 8.31
N SER A 69 -10.88 14.80 8.31
CA SER A 69 -11.30 13.82 9.29
C SER A 69 -10.72 14.15 10.66
N PHE A 70 -11.44 13.78 11.73
CA PHE A 70 -11.04 14.03 13.11
C PHE A 70 -11.18 12.78 13.98
N ILE A 71 -10.55 12.83 15.16
CA ILE A 71 -10.67 11.80 16.19
C ILE A 71 -12.03 11.96 16.87
N HIS A 72 -12.96 11.05 16.57
CA HIS A 72 -14.32 11.08 17.12
C HIS A 72 -14.45 10.22 18.38
N ARG A 73 -13.45 9.38 18.68
CA ARG A 73 -13.40 8.57 19.89
C ARG A 73 -12.00 8.52 20.48
N SER A 74 -11.90 8.78 21.78
CA SER A 74 -10.67 8.70 22.56
C SER A 74 -10.97 8.05 23.90
N VAL A 75 -10.24 6.98 24.22
CA VAL A 75 -10.31 6.28 25.50
C VAL A 75 -8.90 6.25 26.08
N ASN A 76 -8.75 6.83 27.28
CA ASN A 76 -7.47 6.95 27.94
C ASN A 76 -6.79 5.58 28.12
N ASP A 77 -5.49 5.52 27.86
CA ASP A 77 -4.65 4.30 27.94
C ASP A 77 -5.15 3.12 27.09
N PHE A 78 -5.95 3.37 26.06
CA PHE A 78 -6.48 2.32 25.20
C PHE A 78 -6.39 2.65 23.72
N VAL A 79 -7.21 3.60 23.23
CA VAL A 79 -7.33 3.83 21.78
C VAL A 79 -7.81 5.23 21.45
N ILE A 80 -7.25 5.76 20.37
CA ILE A 80 -7.80 6.89 19.61
C ILE A 80 -8.32 6.36 18.27
N GLN A 81 -9.49 6.82 17.86
CA GLN A 81 -10.16 6.35 16.66
C GLN A 81 -10.66 7.54 15.84
N GLY A 82 -10.26 7.56 14.57
CA GLY A 82 -10.62 8.56 13.56
C GLY A 82 -11.01 7.90 12.24
N GLY A 83 -11.09 8.69 11.17
CA GLY A 83 -11.32 8.20 9.82
C GLY A 83 -12.79 7.90 9.47
N GLY A 84 -13.70 7.94 10.44
CA GLY A 84 -15.14 7.69 10.21
C GLY A 84 -15.97 8.94 9.91
N TYR A 85 -15.48 10.13 10.24
CA TYR A 85 -16.22 11.39 10.08
C TYR A 85 -15.31 12.52 9.62
N ALA A 86 -15.84 13.41 8.78
CA ALA A 86 -15.15 14.59 8.28
C ALA A 86 -15.97 15.88 8.47
N VAL A 87 -15.27 17.01 8.62
CA VAL A 87 -15.89 18.33 8.73
C VAL A 87 -16.01 18.97 7.35
N THR A 88 -17.23 19.36 6.99
CA THR A 88 -17.57 20.11 5.78
C THR A 88 -18.28 21.42 6.13
N GLU A 89 -18.51 22.28 5.13
CA GLU A 89 -19.28 23.52 5.33
C GLU A 89 -20.72 23.25 5.81
N GLY A 90 -21.30 22.11 5.41
CA GLY A 90 -22.63 21.67 5.82
C GLY A 90 -22.68 20.98 7.19
N GLY A 91 -21.55 20.84 7.88
CA GLY A 91 -21.43 20.13 9.16
C GLY A 91 -20.61 18.85 9.06
N ILE A 92 -20.90 17.91 9.96
CA ILE A 92 -20.19 16.63 10.06
C ILE A 92 -20.86 15.61 9.15
N ILE A 93 -20.05 14.96 8.30
CA ILE A 93 -20.48 13.86 7.44
C ILE A 93 -19.72 12.59 7.80
N GLU A 94 -20.32 11.44 7.51
CA GLU A 94 -19.64 10.15 7.53
C GLU A 94 -18.72 10.03 6.31
N VAL A 95 -17.52 9.49 6.53
CA VAL A 95 -16.64 9.10 5.44
C VAL A 95 -17.24 7.84 4.80
N PRO A 96 -17.50 7.81 3.48
CA PRO A 96 -18.03 6.63 2.81
C PRO A 96 -17.16 5.41 3.03
N THR A 97 -17.77 4.22 3.08
CA THR A 97 -17.03 2.97 3.29
C THR A 97 -16.88 2.19 1.99
N ASP A 98 -15.64 1.92 1.63
CA ASP A 98 -15.25 1.04 0.54
C ASP A 98 -14.86 -0.36 1.04
N PRO A 99 -15.26 -1.41 0.30
CA PRO A 99 -14.83 -2.77 0.59
C PRO A 99 -13.33 -2.94 0.28
N PRO A 100 -12.62 -3.74 1.09
CA PRO A 100 -11.22 -4.11 0.83
C PRO A 100 -11.06 -5.11 -0.33
#